data_AF-A0A3D0DV75-F1
#
_entry.id   AF-A0A3D0DV75-F1
#
_cell.length_a   1.000
_cell.length_b   1.000
_cell.length_c   1.000
_cell.angle_alpha   90.00
_cell.angle_beta   90.00
_cell.angle_gamma   90.00
#
_symmetry.space_group_name_H-M   'P 1'
#
loop_
_entity.id
_entity.type
_entity.pdbx_description
1 polymer ?
#
loop_
_entity_poly.entity_id
_entity_poly.type
_entity_poly.pdbx_seq_one_letter_code
_entity_poly.pdbx_strand_id
1 'polypeptide(L)'
;MTIKQAVLRAAKFAGVFALVRAATRRHPRILCYHGGNLGDERRYNPKLFCTREQLRERLDWLRRTGFVPATLDEVATPGAAPKG
;
A
#
# COMPACT_ATOMS: atom_id res chain seq x y z
N MET A 1 -25.65 -12.98 7.87
CA MET A 1 -24.19 -12.74 7.91
C MET A 1 -23.49 -14.05 7.64
N THR A 2 -22.50 -14.09 6.75
CA THR A 2 -21.69 -15.30 6.55
C THR A 2 -20.66 -15.44 7.68
N ILE A 3 -20.21 -16.66 7.97
CA ILE A 3 -19.17 -16.93 8.99
C ILE A 3 -17.92 -16.06 8.74
N LYS A 4 -17.51 -15.91 7.47
CA LYS A 4 -16.38 -15.06 7.06
C LYS A 4 -16.54 -13.60 7.52
N GLN A 5 -17.75 -13.05 7.41
CA GLN A 5 -18.04 -11.69 7.85
C GLN A 5 -18.03 -11.55 9.37
N ALA A 6 -18.53 -12.56 10.10
CA ALA A 6 -18.51 -12.58 11.56
C ALA A 6 -17.08 -12.61 12.10
N VAL A 7 -16.23 -13.50 11.56
CA VAL A 7 -14.80 -13.58 11.90
C VAL A 7 -14.09 -12.26 11.59
N LEU A 8 -14.34 -11.67 10.43
CA LEU A 8 -13.73 -10.37 10.06
C LEU A 8 -14.10 -9.26 11.04
N ARG A 9 -15.38 -9.17 11.44
CA ARG A 9 -15.84 -8.16 12.39
C ARG A 9 -15.27 -8.39 13.78
N ALA A 10 -15.21 -9.64 14.24
CA ALA A 10 -14.59 -9.99 15.51
C ALA A 10 -13.10 -9.62 15.53
N ALA A 11 -12.35 -9.97 14.47
CA ALA A 11 -10.94 -9.59 14.33
C ALA A 11 -10.72 -8.06 14.30
N LYS A 12 -11.64 -7.33 13.64
CA LYS A 12 -11.62 -5.86 13.62
C LYS A 12 -11.89 -5.26 15.01
N PHE A 13 -12.87 -5.79 15.74
CA PHE A 13 -13.20 -5.33 17.09
C PHE A 13 -12.11 -5.68 18.11
N ALA A 14 -11.55 -6.89 18.03
CA ALA A 14 -10.45 -7.33 18.88
C ALA A 14 -9.10 -6.64 18.59
N GLY A 15 -9.06 -5.70 17.63
CA GLY A 15 -7.86 -4.91 17.35
C GLY A 15 -6.73 -5.67 16.65
N VAL A 16 -7.02 -6.85 16.08
CA VAL A 16 -6.00 -7.70 15.41
C VAL A 16 -5.25 -6.91 14.33
N PHE A 17 -5.95 -6.09 13.54
CA PHE A 17 -5.32 -5.24 12.53
C PHE A 17 -4.39 -4.16 13.13
N ALA A 18 -4.73 -3.61 14.29
CA ALA A 18 -3.88 -2.65 14.99
C ALA A 18 -2.61 -3.33 15.51
N LEU A 19 -2.74 -4.54 16.07
CA LEU A 19 -1.61 -5.35 16.52
C LEU A 19 -0.66 -5.67 15.36
N VAL A 20 -1.18 -6.19 14.25
CA VAL A 20 -0.39 -6.52 13.06
C VAL A 20 0.28 -5.26 12.49
N ARG A 21 -0.41 -4.12 12.47
CA ARG A 21 0.17 -2.84 12.05
C ARG A 21 1.31 -2.42 12.97
N ALA A 22 1.17 -2.57 14.29
CA ALA A 22 2.23 -2.25 15.24
C ALA A 22 3.45 -3.18 15.10
N ALA A 23 3.22 -4.48 14.88
CA ALA A 23 4.29 -5.47 14.67
C ALA A 23 5.05 -5.20 13.36
N THR A 24 4.37 -4.76 12.31
CA THR A 24 4.97 -4.55 10.98
C THR A 24 5.45 -3.12 10.71
N ARG A 25 5.35 -2.20 11.70
CA ARG A 25 5.62 -0.76 11.49
C ARG A 25 7.06 -0.44 11.09
N ARG A 26 8.01 -1.31 11.42
CA ARG A 26 9.44 -1.13 11.10
C ARG A 26 9.85 -1.74 9.76
N HIS A 27 8.91 -2.39 9.08
CA HIS A 27 9.19 -3.00 7.79
C HIS A 27 8.82 -2.05 6.65
N PRO A 28 9.70 -1.87 5.66
CA PRO A 28 9.39 -1.10 4.47
C PRO A 28 8.21 -1.74 3.72
N ARG A 29 7.40 -0.91 3.06
CA ARG A 29 6.29 -1.35 2.20
C ARG A 29 6.68 -1.16 0.75
N ILE A 30 6.85 -2.25 0.01
CA ILE A 30 7.16 -2.21 -1.41
C ILE A 30 5.85 -2.26 -2.20
N LEU A 31 5.56 -1.21 -2.97
CA LEU A 31 4.38 -1.13 -3.82
C LEU A 31 4.79 -1.29 -5.28
N CYS A 32 4.36 -2.39 -5.91
CA CYS A 32 4.64 -2.67 -7.30
C CYS A 32 3.52 -2.12 -8.19
N TYR A 33 3.84 -1.09 -8.98
CA TYR A 33 2.98 -0.60 -10.07
C TYR A 33 3.51 -1.17 -11.38
N HIS A 34 2.60 -1.64 -12.26
CA HIS A 34 2.99 -2.28 -13.52
C HIS A 34 3.08 -1.28 -14.67
N GLY A 35 1.96 -0.65 -15.03
CA GLY A 35 1.92 0.35 -16.09
C GLY A 35 0.95 1.48 -15.77
N GLY A 36 1.33 2.70 -16.14
CA GLY A 36 0.39 3.80 -16.27
C GLY A 36 -0.44 3.57 -17.53
N ASN A 37 -1.77 3.66 -17.42
CA ASN A 37 -2.67 3.46 -18.55
C ASN A 37 -2.48 4.56 -19.61
N LEU A 38 -1.81 4.24 -20.71
CA LEU A 38 -1.69 5.11 -21.89
C LEU A 38 -2.80 4.73 -22.88
N GLY A 39 -3.89 5.49 -22.89
CA GLY A 39 -5.05 5.19 -23.74
C GLY A 39 -5.96 4.10 -23.15
N ASP A 40 -6.19 3.01 -23.88
CA ASP A 40 -7.21 2.00 -23.57
C ASP A 40 -6.66 0.67 -23.03
N GLU A 41 -5.38 0.60 -22.63
CA GLU A 41 -4.73 -0.59 -22.07
C GLU A 41 -5.47 -1.19 -20.85
N ARG A 42 -6.24 -0.38 -20.13
CA ARG A 42 -7.17 -0.83 -19.08
C ARG A 42 -8.26 -1.80 -19.56
N ARG A 43 -8.62 -1.80 -20.85
CA ARG A 43 -9.54 -2.77 -21.44
C ARG A 43 -8.92 -4.16 -21.55
N TYR A 44 -7.59 -4.24 -21.67
CA TYR A 44 -6.86 -5.50 -21.65
C TYR A 44 -6.78 -6.08 -20.24
N ASN A 45 -6.35 -5.28 -19.24
CA ASN A 45 -6.37 -5.72 -17.85
C ASN A 45 -6.48 -4.56 -16.84
N PRO A 46 -7.69 -4.31 -16.28
CA PRO A 46 -7.91 -3.18 -15.39
C PRO A 46 -7.21 -3.31 -14.02
N LYS A 47 -6.65 -4.48 -13.69
CA LYS A 47 -5.89 -4.69 -12.44
C LYS A 47 -4.41 -4.30 -12.58
N LEU A 48 -3.86 -4.32 -13.80
CA LEU A 48 -2.46 -4.04 -14.07
C LEU A 48 -2.24 -2.56 -14.43
N PHE A 49 -3.18 -1.97 -15.17
CA PHE A 49 -3.04 -0.60 -15.67
C PHE A 49 -3.80 0.38 -14.79
N CYS A 50 -3.04 1.24 -14.10
CA CYS A 50 -3.57 2.28 -13.23
C CYS A 50 -3.75 3.57 -14.04
N THR A 51 -4.89 4.24 -13.90
CA THR A 51 -5.03 5.61 -14.44
C THR A 51 -4.14 6.58 -13.69
N ARG A 52 -3.87 7.74 -14.30
CA ARG A 52 -3.13 8.83 -13.66
C ARG A 52 -3.84 9.31 -12.40
N GLU A 53 -5.16 9.40 -12.44
CA GLU A 53 -6.01 9.86 -11.34
C GLU A 53 -5.94 8.90 -10.16
N GLN A 54 -6.06 7.58 -10.43
CA GLN A 54 -5.92 6.55 -9.40
C GLN A 54 -4.51 6.51 -8.79
N LEU A 55 -3.48 6.68 -9.61
CA LEU A 55 -2.10 6.72 -9.11
C LEU A 55 -1.93 7.94 -8.19
N ARG A 56 -2.40 9.11 -8.61
CA ARG A 56 -2.35 10.34 -7.82
C ARG A 56 -3.08 10.19 -6.50
N GLU A 57 -4.31 9.69 -6.50
CA GLU A 57 -5.10 9.51 -5.29
C GLU A 57 -4.39 8.59 -4.28
N ARG A 58 -3.79 7.49 -4.77
CA ARG A 58 -3.02 6.54 -3.96
C ARG A 58 -1.76 7.19 -3.37
N LEU A 59 -1.00 7.94 -4.17
CA LEU A 59 0.19 8.65 -3.71
C LEU A 59 -0.15 9.74 -2.68
N ASP A 60 -1.23 10.48 -2.90
CA ASP A 60 -1.69 11.51 -1.96
C ASP A 60 -2.17 10.88 -0.65
N TRP A 61 -2.84 9.72 -0.70
CA TRP A 61 -3.19 8.96 0.50
C TRP A 61 -1.96 8.49 1.29
N LEU A 62 -0.93 7.98 0.61
CA LEU A 62 0.32 7.57 1.24
C LEU A 62 1.00 8.73 1.95
N ARG A 63 1.08 9.90 1.30
CA ARG A 63 1.63 11.12 1.91
C ARG A 63 0.83 11.55 3.15
N ARG A 64 -0.50 11.62 3.04
CA ARG A 64 -1.38 11.99 4.17
C ARG A 64 -1.29 11.03 5.35
N THR A 65 -0.90 9.78 5.11
CA THR A 65 -0.75 8.75 6.16
C THR A 65 0.68 8.62 6.68
N GLY A 66 1.60 9.49 6.24
CA GLY A 66 2.97 9.59 6.76
C GLY A 66 3.96 8.62 6.11
N PHE A 67 3.62 8.01 4.97
CA PHE A 67 4.60 7.23 4.21
C PHE A 67 5.53 8.16 3.44
N VAL A 68 6.83 7.86 3.50
CA VAL A 68 7.88 8.55 2.76
C VAL A 68 8.33 7.63 1.62
N PRO A 69 8.25 8.06 0.36
CA PRO A 69 8.87 7.33 -0.74
C PRO A 69 10.38 7.20 -0.49
N ALA A 70 10.91 5.99 -0.64
CA ALA A 70 12.32 5.72 -0.46
C ALA A 70 12.86 4.97 -1.68
N THR A 71 14.13 5.18 -2.00
CA THR A 71 14.82 4.39 -3.03
C THR A 71 15.09 2.98 -2.51
N LEU A 72 15.43 2.08 -3.43
CA LEU A 72 15.81 0.71 -3.03
C LEU A 72 17.06 0.72 -2.14
N ASP A 73 18.03 1.58 -2.43
CA ASP A 73 19.28 1.67 -1.67
C ASP A 73 19.05 2.13 -0.23
N GLU A 74 18.15 3.11 -0.02
CA GLU A 74 17.76 3.60 1.31
C GLU A 74 17.09 2.51 2.16
N VAL A 75 16.45 1.53 1.52
CA VAL A 75 15.73 0.45 2.19
C VAL A 75 16.60 -0.80 2.38
N ALA A 76 17.48 -1.10 1.42
CA ALA A 76 18.31 -2.30 1.42
C ALA A 76 19.57 -2.13 2.28
N THR A 77 20.04 -0.90 2.51
CA THR A 77 21.26 -0.63 3.27
C THR A 77 20.94 -0.47 4.77
N PRO A 78 21.48 -1.33 5.65
CA PRO A 78 21.29 -1.18 7.08
C PRO A 78 21.83 0.18 7.58
N GLY A 79 20.97 0.98 8.22
CA GLY A 79 21.35 2.28 8.79
C GLY A 79 21.18 3.49 7.86
N ALA A 80 20.79 3.30 6.61
CA ALA A 80 20.36 4.40 5.76
C ALA A 80 18.96 4.87 6.21
N ALA A 81 18.81 6.15 6.50
CA ALA A 81 17.50 6.76 6.73
C ALA A 81 17.03 7.41 5.42
N PRO A 82 15.74 7.27 5.06
CA PRO A 82 15.20 7.96 3.90
C PRO A 82 15.34 9.46 4.08
N LYS A 83 15.86 10.16 3.06
CA LYS A 83 15.95 11.62 3.09
C LYS A 83 14.55 12.19 2.85
N GLY A 84 13.89 12.60 3.94
CA GLY A 84 12.58 13.27 3.91
C GLY A 84 12.62 14.66 3.30
#